data_AF-A0A317JD06-F1
#
_entry.id   AF-A0A317JD06-F1
#
_cell.length_a   1.000
_cell.length_b   1.000
_cell.length_c   1.000
_cell.angle_alpha   90.00
_cell.angle_beta   90.00
_cell.angle_gamma   90.00
#
_symmetry.space_group_name_H-M   'P 1'
#
loop_
_entity.id
_entity.type
_entity.pdbx_description
1 polymer ?
#
loop_
_entity_poly.entity_id
_entity_poly.type
_entity_poly.pdbx_seq_one_letter_code
_entity_poly.pdbx_strand_id
1 'polypeptide(L)'
;MDYVFILENEHHQRYQLQKALRDINPLLGTKLFANVEEFYNWLKEIMAQGARSWTEDEDDKNDTSRVRLLITRAEFFGPNRMDLLERIKDLFIRKNLCTAEQPVQFLLTAFDDPTFRIEGYEHPIVANVIFMPFDELILREHINYALAGRVPPSEFGLTYQRADTTIEMLKNVRVEKMTDIGFTSRSRREFTPGLVSKYYGQTFNSERLNWVYARLVRCGPHPKAPEEFELEFHYFGLDPTQISSIRKAVRVKDSGGFVEKPFPAPKNPVSHPAFVIIEPRDNEFESIAGTLRRKVRGCEISRFLNMKAFEDELNMPAKCKSNIFNYATIKDVEISRDFFVRECDPSDATLWGEPLKDSNLSKFFQPQDLKALGLWLLGAETEVTVITNYNGQSGVIDVSREKGKIIISETGVAERLELLRGKRRFKSSIAALFANARDIDPKNLSSWESLKRLMSLELTSAPPTFLISEQPLTEDLLKHYAEGFEDVFINPVDRGYFLQKLVRRVPGLKLIDQSFSIVEKTLNAKIKAANPIEIEEISEAAMTMRYRRELSIGTFREFVLWQPFILGVPQILGTCYACEAVEGKNGEFVIYMVLFGMRDHLLKSIRLWIRENYVQSKERASG
;
A
#
# COMPACT_ATOMS: atom_id res chain seq x y z
N MET A 1 -51.47 -5.06 -14.93
CA MET A 1 -50.63 -6.27 -15.12
C MET A 1 -49.22 -5.85 -15.49
N ASP A 2 -48.18 -6.52 -14.98
CA ASP A 2 -46.80 -6.17 -15.33
C ASP A 2 -46.33 -6.94 -16.57
N TYR A 3 -45.62 -6.25 -17.46
CA TYR A 3 -45.12 -6.76 -18.73
C TYR A 3 -43.61 -6.68 -18.84
N VAL A 4 -43.04 -7.68 -19.50
CA VAL A 4 -41.64 -7.75 -19.91
C VAL A 4 -41.56 -7.88 -21.42
N PHE A 5 -40.74 -7.03 -22.04
CA PHE A 5 -40.48 -7.09 -23.47
C PHE A 5 -39.17 -7.79 -23.74
N ILE A 6 -39.17 -8.69 -24.71
CA ILE A 6 -37.98 -9.45 -25.11
C ILE A 6 -37.72 -9.18 -26.58
N LEU A 7 -36.59 -8.52 -26.85
CA LEU A 7 -36.06 -8.23 -28.17
C LEU A 7 -34.88 -9.18 -28.44
N GLU A 8 -35.21 -10.37 -28.95
CA GLU A 8 -34.27 -11.48 -29.14
C GLU A 8 -34.66 -12.26 -30.41
N ASN A 9 -33.74 -12.37 -31.36
CA ASN A 9 -34.00 -13.03 -32.65
C ASN A 9 -33.86 -14.56 -32.53
N GLU A 10 -33.01 -15.06 -31.63
CA GLU A 10 -32.75 -16.48 -31.49
C GLU A 10 -33.85 -17.19 -30.69
N HIS A 11 -34.51 -18.17 -31.32
CA HIS A 11 -35.64 -18.89 -30.73
C HIS A 11 -35.27 -19.59 -29.40
N HIS A 12 -34.09 -20.21 -29.34
CA HIS A 12 -33.62 -20.90 -28.14
C HIS A 12 -33.43 -19.94 -26.95
N GLN A 13 -32.81 -18.78 -27.19
CA GLN A 13 -32.56 -17.76 -26.18
C GLN A 13 -33.87 -17.13 -25.70
N ARG A 14 -34.80 -16.83 -26.62
CA ARG A 14 -36.17 -16.39 -26.27
C ARG A 14 -36.87 -17.38 -25.33
N TYR A 15 -36.81 -18.67 -25.65
CA TYR A 15 -37.43 -19.70 -24.83
C TYR A 15 -36.84 -19.73 -23.41
N GLN A 16 -35.51 -19.64 -23.27
CA GLN A 16 -34.84 -19.59 -21.96
C GLN A 16 -35.27 -18.35 -21.15
N LEU A 17 -35.31 -17.17 -21.76
CA LEU A 17 -35.78 -15.93 -21.13
C LEU A 17 -37.24 -16.04 -20.67
N GLN A 18 -38.14 -16.55 -21.52
CA GLN A 18 -39.54 -16.75 -21.17
C GLN A 18 -39.74 -17.81 -20.08
N LYS A 19 -38.93 -18.88 -20.08
CA LYS A 19 -38.94 -19.87 -19.00
C LYS A 19 -38.55 -19.22 -17.68
N ALA A 20 -37.41 -18.52 -17.64
CA ALA A 20 -36.92 -17.83 -16.44
C ALA A 20 -37.94 -16.82 -15.89
N LEU A 21 -38.59 -16.04 -16.77
CA LEU A 21 -39.64 -15.08 -16.36
C LEU A 21 -40.86 -15.78 -15.76
N ARG A 22 -41.32 -16.88 -16.35
CA ARG A 22 -42.44 -17.68 -15.82
C ARG A 22 -42.11 -18.29 -14.46
N ASP A 23 -40.86 -18.75 -14.29
CA ASP A 23 -40.38 -19.33 -13.03
C ASP A 23 -40.24 -18.28 -11.92
N ILE A 24 -40.01 -17.01 -12.27
CA ILE A 24 -39.97 -15.88 -11.32
C ILE A 24 -41.38 -15.45 -10.94
N ASN A 25 -42.23 -15.18 -11.94
CA ASN A 25 -43.61 -14.76 -11.72
C ASN A 25 -44.49 -15.17 -12.91
N PRO A 26 -45.39 -16.16 -12.75
CA PRO A 26 -46.24 -16.66 -13.83
C PRO A 26 -47.31 -15.66 -14.29
N LEU A 27 -47.55 -14.59 -13.54
CA LEU A 27 -48.49 -13.52 -13.90
C LEU A 27 -47.86 -12.41 -14.76
N LEU A 28 -46.55 -12.48 -15.04
CA LEU A 28 -45.89 -11.52 -15.93
C LEU A 28 -46.31 -11.75 -17.38
N GLY A 29 -46.85 -10.70 -18.01
CA GLY A 29 -47.07 -10.68 -19.44
C GLY A 29 -45.73 -10.62 -20.16
N THR A 30 -45.57 -11.36 -21.25
CA THR A 30 -44.36 -11.27 -22.10
C THR A 30 -44.72 -10.90 -23.52
N LYS A 31 -44.03 -9.91 -24.09
CA LYS A 31 -44.16 -9.56 -25.52
C LYS A 31 -42.82 -9.76 -26.22
N LEU A 32 -42.85 -10.50 -27.33
CA LEU A 32 -41.67 -10.88 -28.09
C LEU A 32 -41.54 -10.02 -29.34
N PHE A 33 -40.32 -9.66 -29.65
CA PHE A 33 -39.94 -8.96 -30.86
C PHE A 33 -38.72 -9.67 -31.45
N ALA A 34 -38.80 -10.12 -32.70
CA ALA A 34 -37.72 -10.87 -33.32
C ALA A 34 -36.58 -9.94 -33.80
N ASN A 35 -36.84 -8.64 -33.97
CA ASN A 35 -35.85 -7.68 -34.44
C ASN A 35 -36.23 -6.24 -34.08
N VAL A 36 -35.28 -5.32 -34.25
CA VAL A 36 -35.46 -3.89 -33.93
C VAL A 36 -36.57 -3.24 -34.75
N GLU A 37 -36.81 -3.69 -35.98
CA GLU A 37 -37.83 -3.12 -36.87
C GLU A 37 -39.25 -3.42 -36.35
N GLU A 38 -39.52 -4.66 -35.95
CA GLU A 38 -40.78 -5.05 -35.29
C GLU A 38 -41.02 -4.24 -34.02
N PHE A 39 -39.99 -4.10 -33.18
CA PHE A 39 -40.09 -3.29 -31.97
C PHE A 39 -40.34 -1.81 -32.28
N TYR A 40 -39.68 -1.26 -33.29
CA TYR A 40 -39.86 0.12 -33.71
C TYR A 40 -41.25 0.39 -34.31
N ASN A 41 -41.78 -0.52 -35.11
CA ASN A 41 -43.13 -0.43 -35.65
C ASN A 41 -44.16 -0.45 -34.51
N TRP A 42 -43.95 -1.32 -33.53
CA TRP A 42 -44.78 -1.33 -32.32
C TRP A 42 -44.65 -0.04 -31.48
N LEU A 43 -43.45 0.53 -31.36
CA LEU A 43 -43.27 1.84 -30.71
C LEU A 43 -44.06 2.95 -31.43
N LYS A 44 -44.18 2.91 -32.76
CA LYS A 44 -45.00 3.86 -33.53
C LYS A 44 -46.48 3.73 -33.19
N GLU A 45 -46.98 2.50 -33.03
CA GLU A 45 -48.37 2.25 -32.64
C GLU A 45 -48.66 2.82 -31.25
N ILE A 46 -47.77 2.61 -30.27
CA ILE A 46 -47.86 3.26 -28.95
C ILE A 46 -47.85 4.78 -29.07
N MET A 47 -46.99 5.34 -29.92
CA MET A 47 -46.94 6.77 -30.10
C MET A 47 -48.29 7.32 -30.60
N ALA A 48 -48.96 6.59 -31.49
CA ALA A 48 -50.24 6.97 -32.07
C ALA A 48 -51.43 6.74 -31.12
N GLN A 49 -51.51 5.58 -30.47
CA GLN A 49 -52.71 5.11 -29.75
C GLN A 49 -52.53 5.06 -28.22
N GLY A 50 -51.32 5.26 -27.72
CA GLY A 50 -51.00 5.17 -26.29
C GLY A 50 -51.08 3.74 -25.74
N ALA A 51 -51.37 3.63 -24.44
CA ALA A 51 -51.53 2.35 -23.74
C ALA A 51 -52.72 1.51 -24.22
N ARG A 52 -53.54 1.98 -25.18
CA ARG A 52 -54.62 1.17 -25.78
C ARG A 52 -54.14 0.23 -26.89
N SER A 53 -52.93 0.45 -27.43
CA SER A 53 -52.39 -0.32 -28.56
C SER A 53 -51.98 -1.77 -28.25
N TRP A 54 -52.02 -2.19 -26.99
CA TRP A 54 -51.44 -3.48 -26.56
C TRP A 54 -52.37 -4.38 -25.75
N THR A 55 -53.57 -3.92 -25.39
CA THR A 55 -54.60 -4.74 -24.74
C THR A 55 -55.58 -5.19 -25.83
N GLU A 56 -55.60 -6.48 -26.17
CA GLU A 56 -56.56 -7.05 -27.13
C GLU A 56 -58.01 -7.01 -26.59
N ASP A 57 -58.17 -6.93 -25.26
CA ASP A 57 -59.46 -6.79 -24.60
C ASP A 57 -59.91 -5.31 -24.54
N GLU A 58 -60.89 -4.95 -25.36
CA GLU A 58 -61.53 -3.61 -25.32
C GLU A 58 -62.27 -3.32 -24.00
N ASP A 59 -62.56 -4.37 -23.22
CA ASP A 59 -63.35 -4.29 -21.98
C ASP A 59 -62.51 -4.05 -20.71
N ASP A 60 -61.19 -4.27 -20.73
CA ASP A 60 -60.33 -4.01 -19.56
C ASP A 60 -59.90 -2.54 -19.49
N LYS A 61 -60.88 -1.66 -19.22
CA LYS A 61 -60.66 -0.21 -19.07
C LYS A 61 -59.88 0.18 -17.80
N ASN A 62 -59.50 -0.79 -16.96
CA ASN A 62 -58.66 -0.54 -15.80
C ASN A 62 -57.18 -0.56 -16.19
N ASP A 63 -56.75 0.58 -16.73
CA ASP A 63 -55.44 0.97 -17.28
C ASP A 63 -54.27 0.84 -16.27
N THR A 64 -54.04 -0.36 -15.74
CA THR A 64 -53.01 -0.67 -14.73
C THR A 64 -51.87 -1.51 -15.29
N SER A 65 -51.80 -1.65 -16.62
CA SER A 65 -50.75 -2.42 -17.26
C SER A 65 -49.46 -1.60 -17.36
N ARG A 66 -48.33 -2.17 -16.94
CA ARG A 66 -47.05 -1.47 -16.84
C ARG A 66 -45.92 -2.30 -17.43
N VAL A 67 -44.98 -1.65 -18.08
CA VAL A 67 -43.76 -2.23 -18.61
C VAL A 67 -42.66 -2.10 -17.56
N ARG A 68 -42.23 -3.23 -17.02
CA ARG A 68 -41.21 -3.29 -15.95
C ARG A 68 -39.81 -3.43 -16.50
N LEU A 69 -39.65 -4.24 -17.54
CA LEU A 69 -38.35 -4.68 -18.03
C LEU A 69 -38.36 -4.81 -19.55
N LEU A 70 -37.27 -4.36 -20.17
CA LEU A 70 -36.95 -4.64 -21.56
C LEU A 70 -35.64 -5.44 -21.60
N ILE A 71 -35.73 -6.69 -22.08
CA ILE A 71 -34.59 -7.56 -22.33
C ILE A 71 -34.22 -7.46 -23.81
N THR A 72 -32.97 -7.17 -24.14
CA THR A 72 -32.55 -7.01 -25.54
C THR A 72 -31.12 -7.44 -25.78
N ARG A 73 -30.81 -7.94 -26.98
CA ARG A 73 -29.41 -8.11 -27.41
C ARG A 73 -28.66 -6.79 -27.37
N ALA A 74 -27.45 -6.83 -26.82
CA ALA A 74 -26.54 -5.69 -26.73
C ALA A 74 -26.14 -5.16 -28.11
N GLU A 75 -26.14 -6.02 -29.13
CA GLU A 75 -25.83 -5.68 -30.54
C GLU A 75 -26.86 -4.77 -31.20
N PHE A 76 -28.13 -4.83 -30.78
CA PHE A 76 -29.20 -4.03 -31.39
C PHE A 76 -29.04 -2.54 -31.11
N PHE A 77 -28.57 -2.20 -29.92
CA PHE A 77 -28.34 -0.81 -29.51
C PHE A 77 -26.87 -0.42 -29.58
N GLY A 78 -25.95 -1.32 -29.21
CA GLY A 78 -24.52 -1.02 -29.10
C GLY A 78 -24.21 0.01 -28.00
N PRO A 79 -22.94 0.16 -27.60
CA PRO A 79 -22.55 1.07 -26.51
C PRO A 79 -22.76 2.55 -26.87
N ASN A 80 -22.72 2.89 -28.16
CA ASN A 80 -22.83 4.27 -28.63
C ASN A 80 -24.27 4.80 -28.74
N ARG A 81 -25.28 4.01 -28.37
CA ARG A 81 -26.70 4.41 -28.45
C ARG A 81 -27.43 4.27 -27.12
N MET A 82 -26.73 4.39 -25.99
CA MET A 82 -27.38 4.39 -24.67
C MET A 82 -28.43 5.51 -24.54
N ASP A 83 -28.20 6.67 -25.14
CA ASP A 83 -29.16 7.78 -25.23
C ASP A 83 -30.51 7.37 -25.87
N LEU A 84 -30.51 6.37 -26.76
CA LEU A 84 -31.75 5.87 -27.36
C LEU A 84 -32.57 5.09 -26.33
N LEU A 85 -31.93 4.32 -25.45
CA LEU A 85 -32.62 3.64 -24.35
C LEU A 85 -33.24 4.65 -23.38
N GLU A 86 -32.55 5.76 -23.11
CA GLU A 86 -33.11 6.85 -22.31
C GLU A 86 -34.37 7.45 -22.95
N ARG A 87 -34.33 7.72 -24.26
CA ARG A 87 -35.50 8.22 -24.98
C ARG A 87 -36.66 7.23 -24.99
N ILE A 88 -36.38 5.92 -25.04
CA ILE A 88 -37.40 4.87 -24.94
C ILE A 88 -38.02 4.87 -23.55
N LYS A 89 -37.22 4.94 -22.48
CA LYS A 89 -37.71 5.07 -21.11
C LYS A 89 -38.58 6.32 -20.94
N ASP A 90 -38.12 7.48 -21.42
CA ASP A 90 -38.87 8.73 -21.33
C ASP A 90 -40.16 8.69 -22.16
N LEU A 91 -40.15 7.97 -23.29
CA LEU A 91 -41.36 7.70 -24.07
C LEU A 91 -42.34 6.83 -23.26
N PHE A 92 -41.87 5.77 -22.60
CA PHE A 92 -42.72 4.90 -21.79
C PHE A 92 -43.35 5.64 -20.61
N ILE A 93 -42.58 6.49 -19.92
CA ILE A 93 -43.10 7.35 -18.84
C ILE A 93 -44.16 8.31 -19.39
N ARG A 94 -43.87 9.02 -20.49
CA ARG A 94 -44.82 9.98 -21.11
C ARG A 94 -46.10 9.32 -21.61
N LYS A 95 -46.07 8.03 -21.93
CA LYS A 95 -47.22 7.25 -22.41
C LYS A 95 -47.88 6.44 -21.31
N ASN A 96 -47.53 6.68 -20.03
CA ASN A 96 -48.04 5.98 -18.85
C ASN A 96 -47.84 4.46 -18.89
N LEU A 97 -46.86 3.99 -19.67
CA LEU A 97 -46.48 2.57 -19.72
C LEU A 97 -45.63 2.18 -18.51
N CYS A 98 -44.95 3.13 -17.88
CA CYS A 98 -44.31 2.95 -16.58
C CYS A 98 -44.38 4.28 -15.81
N THR A 99 -44.06 4.27 -14.52
CA THR A 99 -44.06 5.51 -13.71
C THR A 99 -42.64 6.08 -13.61
N ALA A 100 -42.51 7.32 -13.14
CA ALA A 100 -41.20 7.94 -12.93
C ALA A 100 -40.47 7.31 -11.72
N GLU A 101 -41.23 6.84 -10.73
CA GLU A 101 -40.72 6.16 -9.53
C GLU A 101 -40.28 4.72 -9.83
N GLN A 102 -40.93 4.09 -10.81
CA GLN A 102 -40.64 2.73 -11.25
C GLN A 102 -40.47 2.71 -12.78
N PRO A 103 -39.39 3.33 -13.29
CA PRO A 103 -39.15 3.38 -14.72
C PRO A 103 -38.75 2.00 -15.23
N VAL A 104 -39.04 1.75 -16.52
CA VAL A 104 -38.57 0.54 -17.21
C VAL A 104 -37.06 0.37 -17.04
N GLN A 105 -36.64 -0.85 -16.69
CA GLN A 105 -35.23 -1.25 -16.63
C GLN A 105 -34.82 -1.94 -17.93
N PHE A 106 -33.52 -1.91 -18.25
CA PHE A 106 -32.98 -2.56 -19.43
C PHE A 106 -32.00 -3.65 -19.03
N LEU A 107 -32.25 -4.88 -19.49
CA LEU A 107 -31.36 -6.02 -19.32
C LEU A 107 -30.79 -6.41 -20.67
N LEU A 108 -29.48 -6.33 -20.83
CA LEU A 108 -28.84 -6.62 -22.11
C LEU A 108 -28.34 -8.06 -22.14
N THR A 109 -28.48 -8.74 -23.28
CA THR A 109 -27.90 -10.06 -23.52
C THR A 109 -26.74 -9.95 -24.51
N ALA A 110 -25.64 -10.66 -24.30
CA ALA A 110 -24.47 -10.61 -25.18
C ALA A 110 -23.79 -11.98 -25.25
N PHE A 111 -23.09 -12.29 -26.34
CA PHE A 111 -22.16 -13.43 -26.35
C PHE A 111 -20.89 -13.07 -25.59
N ASP A 112 -20.27 -14.05 -24.93
CA ASP A 112 -18.97 -13.88 -24.26
C ASP A 112 -17.83 -13.78 -25.29
N ASP A 113 -17.82 -12.68 -26.02
CA ASP A 113 -16.82 -12.38 -27.04
C ASP A 113 -15.62 -11.60 -26.41
N PRO A 114 -14.36 -11.97 -26.69
CA PRO A 114 -13.18 -11.21 -26.25
C PRO A 114 -13.13 -9.74 -26.70
N THR A 115 -13.83 -9.40 -27.78
CA THR A 115 -13.96 -8.06 -28.34
C THR A 115 -15.08 -7.25 -27.67
N PHE A 116 -16.00 -7.90 -26.95
CA PHE A 116 -17.06 -7.21 -26.21
C PHE A 116 -16.45 -6.37 -25.07
N ARG A 117 -16.72 -5.07 -25.08
CA ARG A 117 -16.26 -4.10 -24.07
C ARG A 117 -17.41 -3.73 -23.15
N ILE A 118 -17.40 -4.29 -21.94
CA ILE A 118 -18.47 -4.09 -20.94
C ILE A 118 -18.55 -2.64 -20.48
N GLU A 119 -17.43 -1.93 -20.51
CA GLU A 119 -17.29 -0.54 -20.06
C GLU A 119 -18.17 0.41 -20.87
N GLY A 120 -18.47 0.07 -22.13
CA GLY A 120 -19.38 0.85 -22.99
C GLY A 120 -20.86 0.74 -22.58
N TYR A 121 -21.19 -0.17 -21.65
CA TYR A 121 -22.53 -0.42 -21.15
C TYR A 121 -22.69 -0.04 -19.67
N GLU A 122 -21.67 0.58 -19.06
CA GLU A 122 -21.72 1.16 -17.70
C GLU A 122 -22.64 2.39 -17.67
N HIS A 123 -23.95 2.17 -17.78
CA HIS A 123 -24.95 3.23 -17.86
C HIS A 123 -26.04 3.04 -16.79
N PRO A 124 -26.47 4.09 -16.06
CA PRO A 124 -27.46 3.97 -14.98
C PRO A 124 -28.83 3.41 -15.40
N ILE A 125 -29.13 3.41 -16.71
CA ILE A 125 -30.38 2.86 -17.26
C ILE A 125 -30.31 1.35 -17.51
N VAL A 126 -29.10 0.80 -17.63
CA VAL A 126 -28.86 -0.63 -17.86
C VAL A 126 -28.78 -1.29 -16.50
N ALA A 127 -29.73 -2.18 -16.21
CA ALA A 127 -29.74 -2.96 -14.98
C ALA A 127 -28.59 -3.96 -14.97
N ASN A 128 -28.40 -4.70 -16.06
CA ASN A 128 -27.27 -5.61 -16.22
C ASN A 128 -26.97 -5.97 -17.69
N VAL A 129 -25.82 -6.60 -17.92
CA VAL A 129 -25.48 -7.37 -19.12
C VAL A 129 -25.32 -8.84 -18.70
N ILE A 130 -26.06 -9.75 -19.32
CA ILE A 130 -25.96 -11.19 -19.09
C ILE A 130 -25.34 -11.85 -20.31
N PHE A 131 -24.30 -12.65 -20.08
CA PHE A 131 -23.61 -13.36 -21.15
C PHE A 131 -24.28 -14.69 -21.51
N MET A 132 -24.24 -15.03 -22.79
CA MET A 132 -24.77 -16.26 -23.38
C MET A 132 -23.65 -17.27 -23.62
N PRO A 133 -23.88 -18.58 -23.45
CA PRO A 133 -25.14 -19.21 -23.04
C PRO A 133 -25.52 -18.91 -21.58
N PHE A 134 -26.82 -18.87 -21.29
CA PHE A 134 -27.29 -18.52 -19.96
C PHE A 134 -27.08 -19.65 -18.95
N ASP A 135 -26.51 -19.33 -17.80
CA ASP A 135 -26.71 -20.10 -16.58
C ASP A 135 -28.12 -19.79 -16.04
N GLU A 136 -28.95 -20.82 -15.89
CA GLU A 136 -30.39 -20.67 -15.56
C GLU A 136 -30.59 -19.97 -14.21
N LEU A 137 -29.74 -20.25 -13.23
CA LEU A 137 -29.84 -19.64 -11.90
C LEU A 137 -29.45 -18.15 -11.99
N ILE A 138 -28.28 -17.86 -12.55
CA ILE A 138 -27.78 -16.48 -12.70
C ILE A 138 -28.73 -15.62 -13.53
N LEU A 139 -29.31 -16.19 -14.59
CA LEU A 139 -30.32 -15.52 -15.40
C LEU A 139 -31.54 -15.14 -14.56
N ARG A 140 -32.07 -16.08 -13.77
CA ARG A 140 -33.23 -15.84 -12.92
C ARG A 140 -32.95 -14.78 -11.86
N GLU A 141 -31.80 -14.87 -11.19
CA GLU A 141 -31.42 -13.91 -10.14
C GLU A 141 -31.32 -12.48 -10.70
N HIS A 142 -30.61 -12.29 -11.82
CA HIS A 142 -30.48 -10.97 -12.42
C HIS A 142 -31.78 -10.42 -13.03
N ILE A 143 -32.65 -11.27 -13.59
CA ILE A 143 -34.00 -10.83 -14.00
C ILE A 143 -34.81 -10.39 -12.78
N ASN A 144 -34.73 -11.12 -11.66
CA ASN A 144 -35.44 -10.79 -10.44
C ASN A 144 -35.00 -9.41 -9.89
N TYR A 145 -33.69 -9.14 -9.84
CA TYR A 145 -33.16 -7.81 -9.51
C TYR A 145 -33.66 -6.72 -10.48
N ALA A 146 -33.69 -7.01 -11.79
CA ALA A 146 -34.16 -6.03 -12.75
C ALA A 146 -35.66 -5.72 -12.59
N LEU A 147 -36.49 -6.70 -12.21
CA LEU A 147 -37.93 -6.57 -12.03
C LEU A 147 -38.34 -5.89 -10.71
N ALA A 148 -37.63 -6.23 -9.64
CA ALA A 148 -37.81 -5.68 -8.30
C ALA A 148 -37.77 -4.14 -8.28
N GLY A 149 -36.97 -3.55 -9.17
CA GLY A 149 -36.66 -2.13 -9.12
C GLY A 149 -35.70 -1.85 -7.96
N ARG A 150 -35.16 -0.63 -7.85
CA ARG A 150 -34.06 -0.24 -6.95
C ARG A 150 -34.43 -0.28 -5.45
N VAL A 151 -34.79 -1.46 -4.95
CA VAL A 151 -35.29 -1.77 -3.60
C VAL A 151 -34.43 -2.92 -3.05
N PRO A 152 -33.98 -2.87 -1.78
CA PRO A 152 -33.16 -3.92 -1.19
C PRO A 152 -33.75 -5.33 -1.34
N PRO A 153 -32.90 -6.36 -1.48
CA PRO A 153 -33.33 -7.70 -1.82
C PRO A 153 -33.90 -8.55 -0.68
N SER A 154 -34.54 -7.94 0.31
CA SER A 154 -35.00 -8.61 1.55
C SER A 154 -35.98 -9.78 1.33
N GLU A 155 -36.49 -9.97 0.11
CA GLU A 155 -37.55 -10.93 -0.20
C GLU A 155 -37.22 -11.93 -1.34
N PHE A 156 -36.06 -11.84 -2.00
CA PHE A 156 -35.85 -12.53 -3.29
C PHE A 156 -35.41 -13.99 -3.23
N GLY A 157 -35.45 -14.64 -2.06
CA GLY A 157 -35.10 -16.07 -1.92
C GLY A 157 -33.66 -16.41 -2.32
N LEU A 158 -32.79 -15.40 -2.39
CA LEU A 158 -31.39 -15.57 -2.76
C LEU A 158 -30.61 -16.18 -1.60
N THR A 159 -29.78 -17.15 -1.92
CA THR A 159 -28.86 -17.75 -0.93
C THR A 159 -27.62 -16.90 -0.83
N TYR A 160 -27.67 -15.91 0.05
CA TYR A 160 -26.50 -15.14 0.44
C TYR A 160 -25.61 -15.94 1.39
N GLN A 161 -24.30 -15.93 1.15
CA GLN A 161 -23.35 -16.35 2.15
C GLN A 161 -22.91 -15.13 2.95
N ARG A 162 -23.08 -15.19 4.29
CA ARG A 162 -22.46 -14.22 5.19
C ARG A 162 -20.94 -14.30 5.06
N ALA A 163 -20.32 -13.15 4.87
CA ALA A 163 -18.91 -13.04 4.61
C ALA A 163 -18.35 -11.85 5.37
N ASP A 164 -18.12 -11.99 6.68
CA ASP A 164 -17.51 -10.96 7.53
C ASP A 164 -16.01 -10.83 7.21
N THR A 165 -15.70 -10.27 6.03
CA THR A 165 -14.33 -10.18 5.52
C THR A 165 -14.13 -8.89 4.72
N THR A 166 -12.87 -8.60 4.43
CA THR A 166 -12.47 -7.40 3.69
C THR A 166 -12.18 -7.75 2.25
N ILE A 167 -12.77 -7.00 1.32
CA ILE A 167 -12.42 -7.02 -0.11
C ILE A 167 -11.91 -5.64 -0.52
N GLU A 168 -11.47 -5.51 -1.77
CA GLU A 168 -10.94 -4.24 -2.26
C GLU A 168 -11.87 -3.60 -3.29
N MET A 169 -12.36 -2.41 -2.99
CA MET A 169 -13.06 -1.57 -3.95
C MET A 169 -12.07 -0.67 -4.69
N LEU A 170 -12.06 -0.79 -6.01
CA LEU A 170 -11.15 -0.08 -6.89
C LEU A 170 -11.69 1.30 -7.28
N LYS A 171 -10.81 2.28 -7.31
CA LYS A 171 -11.08 3.64 -7.79
C LYS A 171 -10.09 4.03 -8.86
N ASN A 172 -10.57 4.44 -10.03
CA ASN A 172 -9.73 4.99 -11.08
C ASN A 172 -8.99 6.25 -10.62
N VAL A 173 -7.68 6.26 -10.85
CA VAL A 173 -6.75 7.35 -10.56
C VAL A 173 -6.00 7.68 -11.84
N ARG A 174 -6.00 8.97 -12.21
CA ARG A 174 -5.28 9.47 -13.37
C ARG A 174 -3.82 9.71 -12.99
N VAL A 175 -2.91 8.98 -13.62
CA VAL A 175 -1.47 9.23 -13.52
C VAL A 175 -1.10 10.30 -14.52
N GLU A 176 -0.33 11.28 -14.09
CA GLU A 176 0.16 12.38 -14.95
C GLU A 176 1.62 12.18 -15.34
N LYS A 177 2.43 11.72 -14.39
CA LYS A 177 3.86 11.40 -14.60
C LYS A 177 4.17 10.07 -13.95
N MET A 178 5.08 9.31 -14.53
CA MET A 178 5.61 8.06 -13.98
C MET A 178 7.11 8.04 -14.16
N THR A 179 7.78 7.52 -13.14
CA THR A 179 9.22 7.30 -13.05
C THR A 179 9.47 5.86 -12.64
N ASP A 180 10.71 5.44 -12.57
CA ASP A 180 11.08 4.14 -12.00
C ASP A 180 10.87 4.04 -10.48
N ILE A 181 10.86 5.16 -9.75
CA ILE A 181 10.71 5.17 -8.29
C ILE A 181 9.31 5.53 -7.79
N GLY A 182 8.43 6.01 -8.66
CA GLY A 182 7.12 6.52 -8.29
C GLY A 182 6.32 7.14 -9.42
N PHE A 183 5.17 7.73 -9.09
CA PHE A 183 4.29 8.42 -10.03
C PHE A 183 3.64 9.66 -9.41
N THR A 184 3.13 10.55 -10.25
CA THR A 184 2.28 11.66 -9.81
C THR A 184 0.84 11.48 -10.26
N SER A 185 -0.08 11.90 -9.42
CA SER A 185 -1.53 11.87 -9.63
C SER A 185 -2.13 13.22 -9.25
N ARG A 186 -3.38 13.45 -9.64
CA ARG A 186 -4.17 14.61 -9.21
C ARG A 186 -5.34 14.21 -8.32
N SER A 187 -5.75 15.11 -7.44
CA SER A 187 -6.92 14.93 -6.56
C SER A 187 -7.59 16.25 -6.26
N ARG A 188 -8.92 16.25 -6.10
CA ARG A 188 -9.70 17.42 -5.62
C ARG A 188 -9.65 17.58 -4.09
N ARG A 189 -8.91 16.72 -3.40
CA ARG A 189 -8.77 16.70 -1.95
C ARG A 189 -7.31 16.56 -1.57
N GLU A 190 -6.93 17.27 -0.53
CA GLU A 190 -5.63 17.16 0.11
C GLU A 190 -5.49 15.82 0.84
N PHE A 191 -4.27 15.31 0.90
CA PHE A 191 -3.91 14.10 1.63
C PHE A 191 -2.64 14.33 2.44
N THR A 192 -2.55 13.69 3.61
CA THR A 192 -1.37 13.76 4.47
C THR A 192 -0.22 12.92 3.89
N PRO A 193 0.97 13.48 3.67
CA PRO A 193 2.16 12.71 3.32
C PRO A 193 2.41 11.58 4.34
N GLY A 194 2.91 10.44 3.85
CA GLY A 194 3.05 9.20 4.62
C GLY A 194 1.94 8.19 4.35
N LEU A 195 0.79 8.61 3.80
CA LEU A 195 -0.29 7.69 3.39
C LEU A 195 0.25 6.63 2.42
N VAL A 196 0.07 5.36 2.78
CA VAL A 196 0.38 4.24 1.88
C VAL A 196 -0.91 3.67 1.32
N SER A 197 -0.92 3.40 0.02
CA SER A 197 -2.08 2.85 -0.66
C SER A 197 -1.64 1.82 -1.70
N LYS A 198 -2.52 0.86 -1.98
CA LYS A 198 -2.32 -0.18 -2.98
C LYS A 198 -2.88 0.28 -4.32
N TYR A 199 -2.14 0.00 -5.40
CA TYR A 199 -2.50 0.42 -6.75
C TYR A 199 -2.38 -0.75 -7.72
N TYR A 200 -3.43 -0.98 -8.50
CA TYR A 200 -3.47 -1.93 -9.62
C TYR A 200 -3.23 -1.20 -10.94
N GLY A 201 -2.55 -1.86 -11.86
CA GLY A 201 -2.30 -1.32 -13.19
C GLY A 201 -1.49 -2.28 -14.05
N GLN A 202 -1.68 -2.23 -15.37
CA GLN A 202 -0.96 -3.10 -16.30
C GLN A 202 0.57 -2.92 -16.23
N THR A 203 1.04 -1.74 -15.84
CA THR A 203 2.46 -1.42 -15.65
C THR A 203 3.07 -2.07 -14.41
N PHE A 204 2.26 -2.64 -13.52
CA PHE A 204 2.68 -3.22 -12.23
C PHE A 204 2.75 -4.74 -12.25
N ASN A 205 2.50 -5.36 -13.40
CA ASN A 205 2.53 -6.80 -13.57
C ASN A 205 3.95 -7.37 -13.36
N SER A 206 4.04 -8.35 -12.47
CA SER A 206 5.09 -9.33 -12.32
C SER A 206 4.55 -10.74 -12.53
N GLU A 207 5.42 -11.74 -12.41
CA GLU A 207 5.03 -13.16 -12.35
C GLU A 207 4.15 -13.50 -11.15
N ARG A 208 4.04 -12.60 -10.15
CA ARG A 208 3.34 -12.86 -8.88
C ARG A 208 2.27 -11.83 -8.54
N LEU A 209 2.51 -10.56 -8.87
CA LEU A 209 1.69 -9.43 -8.45
C LEU A 209 1.27 -8.60 -9.66
N ASN A 210 0.07 -8.03 -9.63
CA ASN A 210 -0.41 -7.06 -10.63
C ASN A 210 -0.70 -5.69 -9.99
N TRP A 211 -0.11 -5.46 -8.82
CA TRP A 211 -0.31 -4.29 -7.98
C TRP A 211 0.98 -3.89 -7.28
N VAL A 212 1.04 -2.65 -6.82
CA VAL A 212 2.14 -2.12 -6.01
C VAL A 212 1.58 -1.36 -4.81
N TYR A 213 2.32 -1.33 -3.70
CA TYR A 213 2.14 -0.28 -2.71
C TYR A 213 2.86 0.98 -3.15
N ALA A 214 2.28 2.13 -2.85
CA ALA A 214 2.94 3.41 -3.00
C ALA A 214 2.64 4.34 -1.84
N ARG A 215 3.68 5.01 -1.34
CA ARG A 215 3.62 6.01 -0.28
C ARG A 215 3.51 7.40 -0.87
N LEU A 216 2.53 8.16 -0.43
CA LEU A 216 2.43 9.59 -0.70
C LEU A 216 3.59 10.31 -0.02
N VAL A 217 4.49 10.94 -0.78
CA VAL A 217 5.62 11.69 -0.23
C VAL A 217 5.40 13.19 -0.23
N ARG A 218 4.57 13.70 -1.15
CA ARG A 218 4.26 15.11 -1.28
C ARG A 218 2.83 15.29 -1.76
N CYS A 219 2.11 16.21 -1.13
CA CYS A 219 0.83 16.72 -1.58
C CYS A 219 0.94 18.25 -1.58
N GLY A 220 0.59 18.89 -2.70
CA GLY A 220 0.60 20.34 -2.80
C GLY A 220 -0.30 20.84 -3.93
N PRO A 221 -0.54 22.15 -4.06
CA PRO A 221 -1.37 22.71 -5.12
C PRO A 221 -0.89 22.28 -6.50
N HIS A 222 -1.80 21.84 -7.37
CA HIS A 222 -1.44 21.39 -8.70
C HIS A 222 -1.04 22.58 -9.59
N PRO A 223 0.13 22.54 -10.26
CA PRO A 223 0.71 23.71 -10.92
C PRO A 223 -0.12 24.25 -12.10
N LYS A 224 -0.98 23.42 -12.69
CA LYS A 224 -1.85 23.79 -13.83
C LYS A 224 -3.35 23.85 -13.48
N ALA A 225 -3.74 23.47 -12.26
CA ALA A 225 -5.14 23.38 -11.82
C ALA A 225 -5.22 23.76 -10.34
N PRO A 226 -5.30 25.05 -10.00
CA PRO A 226 -5.19 25.54 -8.61
C PRO A 226 -6.22 24.98 -7.63
N GLU A 227 -7.34 24.47 -8.12
CA GLU A 227 -8.41 23.82 -7.37
C GLU A 227 -8.16 22.33 -7.08
N GLU A 228 -7.10 21.76 -7.65
CA GLU A 228 -6.66 20.38 -7.45
C GLU A 228 -5.29 20.32 -6.77
N PHE A 229 -4.94 19.15 -6.25
CA PHE A 229 -3.66 18.85 -5.60
C PHE A 229 -2.85 17.88 -6.47
N GLU A 230 -1.56 18.16 -6.66
CA GLU A 230 -0.58 17.22 -7.20
C GLU A 230 -0.10 16.31 -6.05
N LEU A 231 -0.26 15.01 -6.25
CA LEU A 231 0.14 13.96 -5.33
C LEU A 231 1.37 13.25 -5.90
N GLU A 232 2.50 13.28 -5.20
CA GLU A 232 3.71 12.51 -5.56
C GLU A 232 3.77 11.23 -4.72
N PHE A 233 3.72 10.09 -5.37
CA PHE A 233 3.79 8.77 -4.76
C PHE A 233 5.12 8.09 -5.09
N HIS A 234 5.73 7.42 -4.11
CA HIS A 234 6.90 6.56 -4.30
C HIS A 234 6.49 5.10 -4.09
N TYR A 235 6.90 4.21 -4.99
CA TYR A 235 6.64 2.78 -4.85
C TYR A 235 7.27 2.23 -3.57
N PHE A 236 6.69 1.16 -3.02
CA PHE A 236 7.16 0.51 -1.80
C PHE A 236 7.19 -1.00 -1.99
N GLY A 237 8.32 -1.65 -1.70
CA GLY A 237 8.44 -3.11 -1.70
C GLY A 237 8.39 -3.76 -3.07
N LEU A 238 8.86 -3.07 -4.13
CA LEU A 238 8.83 -3.63 -5.48
C LEU A 238 9.76 -4.84 -5.62
N ASP A 239 9.26 -5.88 -6.28
CA ASP A 239 10.13 -6.97 -6.73
C ASP A 239 10.93 -6.58 -7.99
N PRO A 240 12.05 -7.28 -8.30
CA PRO A 240 12.88 -6.97 -9.47
C PRO A 240 12.15 -7.01 -10.82
N THR A 241 11.14 -7.87 -10.95
CA THR A 241 10.36 -8.00 -12.20
C THR A 241 9.37 -6.85 -12.36
N GLN A 242 8.78 -6.34 -11.28
CA GLN A 242 7.98 -5.11 -11.28
C GLN A 242 8.82 -3.90 -11.63
N ILE A 243 10.02 -3.77 -11.04
CA ILE A 243 10.97 -2.69 -11.39
C ILE A 243 11.27 -2.72 -12.89
N SER A 244 11.53 -3.90 -13.45
CA SER A 244 11.80 -4.08 -14.88
C SER A 244 10.59 -3.72 -15.75
N SER A 245 9.38 -4.13 -15.35
CA SER A 245 8.11 -3.83 -16.03
C SER A 245 7.83 -2.33 -16.07
N ILE A 246 7.98 -1.65 -14.92
CA ILE A 246 7.82 -0.19 -14.79
C ILE A 246 8.85 0.53 -15.66
N ARG A 247 10.13 0.15 -15.59
CA ARG A 247 11.18 0.75 -16.43
C ARG A 247 10.91 0.58 -17.91
N LYS A 248 10.40 -0.58 -18.33
CA LYS A 248 9.97 -0.80 -19.71
C LYS A 248 8.85 0.18 -20.08
N ALA A 249 7.79 0.28 -19.28
CA ALA A 249 6.67 1.18 -19.53
C ALA A 249 7.09 2.67 -19.62
N VAL A 250 8.00 3.10 -18.74
CA VAL A 250 8.53 4.48 -18.70
C VAL A 250 9.47 4.78 -19.88
N ARG A 251 10.20 3.79 -20.40
CA ARG A 251 11.17 3.98 -21.50
C ARG A 251 10.62 3.72 -22.90
N VAL A 252 9.40 3.19 -23.04
CA VAL A 252 8.79 2.99 -24.37
C VAL A 252 8.67 4.35 -25.07
N LYS A 253 9.28 4.44 -26.26
CA LYS A 253 9.29 5.59 -27.17
C LYS A 253 7.93 5.77 -27.85
N ASP A 254 6.88 5.96 -27.08
CA ASP A 254 5.59 6.41 -27.63
C ASP A 254 5.61 7.94 -27.82
N SER A 255 4.59 8.47 -28.48
CA SER A 255 4.43 9.88 -28.88
C SER A 255 4.55 10.91 -27.74
N GLY A 256 4.55 10.51 -26.47
CA GLY A 256 4.70 11.41 -25.32
C GLY A 256 6.14 11.83 -24.99
N GLY A 257 7.15 11.15 -25.54
CA GLY A 257 8.55 11.35 -25.14
C GLY A 257 8.83 11.01 -23.67
N PHE A 258 10.11 10.87 -23.31
CA PHE A 258 10.53 10.84 -21.92
C PHE A 258 11.60 11.91 -21.71
N VAL A 259 11.68 12.42 -20.48
CA VAL A 259 12.68 13.39 -20.07
C VAL A 259 13.57 12.73 -19.05
N GLU A 260 14.87 12.66 -19.35
CA GLU A 260 15.85 12.31 -18.34
C GLU A 260 16.12 13.54 -17.47
N LYS A 261 15.76 13.43 -16.20
CA LYS A 261 16.06 14.49 -15.22
C LYS A 261 17.29 14.05 -14.41
N PRO A 262 18.36 14.85 -14.40
CA PRO A 262 19.43 14.62 -13.45
C PRO A 262 18.87 14.78 -12.04
N PHE A 263 19.44 14.06 -11.08
CA PHE A 263 19.13 14.34 -9.68
C PHE A 263 19.48 15.80 -9.36
N PRO A 264 18.58 16.54 -8.68
CA PRO A 264 18.89 17.90 -8.29
C PRO A 264 20.15 17.90 -7.43
N ALA A 265 21.09 18.79 -7.74
CA ALA A 265 22.32 18.92 -6.95
C ALA A 265 21.95 19.21 -5.49
N PRO A 266 22.57 18.51 -4.52
CA PRO A 266 22.28 18.73 -3.12
C PRO A 266 22.61 20.17 -2.72
N LYS A 267 21.64 20.91 -2.15
CA LYS A 267 21.86 22.27 -1.64
C LYS A 267 22.90 22.29 -0.51
N ASN A 268 22.82 21.31 0.39
CA ASN A 268 23.71 21.15 1.53
C ASN A 268 24.35 19.75 1.45
N PRO A 269 25.47 19.59 0.75
CA PRO A 269 26.08 18.28 0.58
C PRO A 269 26.67 17.76 1.89
N VAL A 270 26.36 16.51 2.21
CA VAL A 270 26.98 15.81 3.35
C VAL A 270 28.36 15.34 2.90
N SER A 271 29.41 15.82 3.58
CA SER A 271 30.80 15.53 3.20
C SER A 271 31.21 14.08 3.49
N HIS A 272 30.70 13.51 4.59
CA HIS A 272 31.00 12.15 5.04
C HIS A 272 29.73 11.47 5.53
N PRO A 273 28.83 10.99 4.65
CA PRO A 273 27.61 10.32 5.08
C PRO A 273 27.95 8.97 5.72
N ALA A 274 27.48 8.72 6.94
CA ALA A 274 27.61 7.41 7.59
C ALA A 274 26.40 6.53 7.27
N PHE A 275 26.63 5.30 6.83
CA PHE A 275 25.60 4.30 6.60
C PHE A 275 25.73 3.18 7.62
N VAL A 276 24.63 2.87 8.29
CA VAL A 276 24.57 1.78 9.26
C VAL A 276 23.93 0.56 8.63
N ILE A 277 24.58 -0.59 8.75
CA ILE A 277 24.08 -1.88 8.29
C ILE A 277 23.96 -2.82 9.50
N ILE A 278 22.76 -3.33 9.72
CA ILE A 278 22.44 -4.28 10.78
C ILE A 278 22.23 -5.65 10.15
N GLU A 279 22.98 -6.63 10.66
CA GLU A 279 23.02 -8.03 10.24
C GLU A 279 23.74 -8.32 8.90
N PRO A 280 25.07 -8.10 8.82
CA PRO A 280 25.85 -8.25 7.59
C PRO A 280 26.15 -9.71 7.21
N ARG A 281 25.53 -10.71 7.86
CA ARG A 281 25.83 -12.13 7.59
C ARG A 281 25.38 -12.58 6.20
N ASP A 282 24.51 -11.81 5.56
CA ASP A 282 24.07 -12.04 4.19
C ASP A 282 24.99 -11.30 3.19
N ASN A 283 25.42 -12.04 2.15
CA ASN A 283 26.22 -11.56 1.03
C ASN A 283 25.61 -10.31 0.37
N GLU A 284 24.29 -10.16 0.43
CA GLU A 284 23.64 -8.98 -0.11
C GLU A 284 24.06 -7.69 0.60
N PHE A 285 24.18 -7.70 1.92
CA PHE A 285 24.64 -6.52 2.66
C PHE A 285 26.08 -6.15 2.35
N GLU A 286 26.94 -7.14 2.09
CA GLU A 286 28.28 -6.90 1.58
C GLU A 286 28.25 -6.22 0.21
N SER A 287 27.33 -6.66 -0.65
CA SER A 287 27.16 -6.12 -1.99
C SER A 287 26.55 -4.70 -1.98
N ILE A 288 25.63 -4.41 -1.07
CA ILE A 288 25.11 -3.05 -0.80
C ILE A 288 26.23 -2.15 -0.31
N ALA A 289 26.99 -2.59 0.70
CA ALA A 289 28.11 -1.82 1.22
C ALA A 289 29.17 -1.54 0.13
N GLY A 290 29.50 -2.54 -0.69
CA GLY A 290 30.39 -2.39 -1.83
C GLY A 290 29.85 -1.42 -2.89
N THR A 291 28.53 -1.38 -3.08
CA THR A 291 27.88 -0.40 -3.97
C THR A 291 27.98 1.01 -3.40
N LEU A 292 27.68 1.20 -2.11
CA LEU A 292 27.80 2.48 -1.43
C LEU A 292 29.23 3.03 -1.51
N ARG A 293 30.25 2.24 -1.18
CA ARG A 293 31.67 2.65 -1.28
C ARG A 293 32.07 3.08 -2.69
N ARG A 294 31.56 2.39 -3.72
CA ARG A 294 31.89 2.68 -5.13
C ARG A 294 31.14 3.86 -5.70
N LYS A 295 29.94 4.16 -5.20
CA LYS A 295 29.04 5.15 -5.81
C LYS A 295 28.79 6.38 -4.97
N VAL A 296 29.03 6.37 -3.66
CA VAL A 296 28.84 7.51 -2.76
C VAL A 296 30.19 8.04 -2.28
N ARG A 297 30.44 9.33 -2.51
CA ARG A 297 31.73 9.95 -2.19
C ARG A 297 31.90 10.09 -0.68
N GLY A 298 33.03 9.59 -0.16
CA GLY A 298 33.45 9.81 1.23
C GLY A 298 32.54 9.13 2.27
N CYS A 299 31.75 8.12 1.88
CA CYS A 299 30.85 7.47 2.82
C CYS A 299 31.58 6.60 3.84
N GLU A 300 31.12 6.65 5.08
CA GLU A 300 31.48 5.73 6.16
C GLU A 300 30.44 4.60 6.21
N ILE A 301 30.87 3.35 6.43
CA ILE A 301 29.95 2.22 6.57
C ILE A 301 30.27 1.49 7.87
N SER A 302 29.31 1.51 8.79
CA SER A 302 29.42 0.86 10.09
C SER A 302 28.47 -0.34 10.12
N ARG A 303 28.98 -1.47 10.59
CA ARG A 303 28.24 -2.75 10.61
C ARG A 303 28.01 -3.22 12.04
N PHE A 304 26.80 -3.72 12.28
CA PHE A 304 26.37 -4.27 13.55
C PHE A 304 25.82 -5.67 13.33
N LEU A 305 26.14 -6.58 14.25
CA LEU A 305 25.77 -7.98 14.10
C LEU A 305 24.26 -8.21 14.13
N ASN A 306 23.56 -7.40 14.93
CA ASN A 306 22.12 -7.47 15.16
C ASN A 306 21.63 -6.11 15.72
N MET A 307 20.31 -5.98 15.86
CA MET A 307 19.68 -4.75 16.35
C MET A 307 20.16 -4.34 17.74
N LYS A 308 20.28 -5.31 18.65
CA LYS A 308 20.71 -5.07 20.04
C LYS A 308 22.12 -4.46 20.11
N ALA A 309 23.05 -4.92 19.26
CA ALA A 309 24.39 -4.36 19.21
C ALA A 309 24.40 -2.89 18.77
N PHE A 310 23.48 -2.50 17.87
CA PHE A 310 23.31 -1.11 17.46
C PHE A 310 22.62 -0.27 18.54
N GLU A 311 21.60 -0.82 19.20
CA GLU A 311 20.95 -0.20 20.36
C GLU A 311 21.93 0.04 21.51
N ASP A 312 22.80 -0.93 21.80
CA ASP A 312 23.82 -0.83 22.84
C ASP A 312 24.83 0.29 22.52
N GLU A 313 25.22 0.43 21.25
CA GLU A 313 26.08 1.52 20.77
C GLU A 313 25.41 2.90 20.91
N LEU A 314 24.12 3.01 20.57
CA LEU A 314 23.35 4.24 20.73
C LEU A 314 23.13 4.60 22.20
N ASN A 315 22.85 3.60 23.05
CA ASN A 315 22.59 3.74 24.48
C ASN A 315 23.86 3.84 25.34
N MET A 316 25.06 3.70 24.78
CA MET A 316 26.31 3.91 25.53
C MET A 316 26.30 5.15 26.43
N PRO A 317 25.79 6.32 25.96
CA PRO A 317 25.75 7.52 26.80
C PRO A 317 24.71 7.42 27.94
N ALA A 318 23.54 6.82 27.68
CA ALA A 318 22.46 6.68 28.68
C ALA A 318 22.78 5.64 29.77
N LYS A 319 23.62 4.64 29.47
CA LYS A 319 24.11 3.67 30.46
C LYS A 319 25.19 4.23 31.39
N CYS A 320 25.73 5.41 31.11
CA CYS A 320 26.70 6.06 31.96
C CYS A 320 25.98 6.82 33.09
N LYS A 321 26.08 6.33 34.33
CA LYS A 321 25.67 7.13 35.49
C LYS A 321 26.58 8.35 35.64
N SER A 322 26.03 9.44 36.19
CA SER A 322 26.78 10.67 36.45
C SER A 322 27.89 10.50 37.48
N ASN A 323 27.83 9.44 38.31
CA ASN A 323 28.82 9.11 39.33
C ASN A 323 29.19 7.62 39.20
N ILE A 324 30.40 7.33 38.72
CA ILE A 324 30.97 5.97 38.74
C ILE A 324 31.48 5.68 40.16
N PHE A 325 31.97 6.71 40.85
CA PHE A 325 32.39 6.62 42.24
C PHE A 325 31.23 7.05 43.15
N ASN A 326 30.69 6.11 43.95
CA ASN A 326 29.69 6.41 44.99
C ASN A 326 30.24 7.25 46.15
N TYR A 327 31.56 7.45 46.18
CA TYR A 327 32.24 8.26 47.19
C TYR A 327 32.66 9.56 46.53
N ALA A 328 32.41 10.67 47.22
CA ALA A 328 32.85 12.01 46.87
C ALA A 328 34.25 11.94 46.22
N THR A 329 34.42 12.64 45.11
CA THR A 329 35.69 12.89 44.40
C THR A 329 36.87 12.36 45.20
N ILE A 330 37.60 11.36 44.68
CA ILE A 330 38.89 10.98 45.24
C ILE A 330 39.84 12.18 45.00
N LYS A 331 39.62 13.26 45.75
CA LYS A 331 40.47 14.41 45.90
C LYS A 331 41.39 14.05 47.04
N ASP A 332 42.69 14.13 46.76
CA ASP A 332 43.75 13.88 47.72
C ASP A 332 44.02 12.40 48.04
N VAL A 333 44.14 11.54 47.02
CA VAL A 333 45.07 10.40 47.19
C VAL A 333 46.48 10.96 47.10
N GLU A 334 47.01 11.37 48.25
CA GLU A 334 48.40 11.74 48.40
C GLU A 334 49.25 10.46 48.38
N ILE A 335 49.69 10.06 47.19
CA ILE A 335 50.63 8.96 47.03
C ILE A 335 52.02 9.49 47.41
N SER A 336 52.32 9.56 48.71
CA SER A 336 53.66 9.89 49.19
C SER A 336 54.53 8.62 49.19
N ARG A 337 55.09 8.29 48.03
CA ARG A 337 56.29 7.46 47.90
C ARG A 337 56.82 7.56 46.47
N ASP A 338 58.14 7.64 46.36
CA ASP A 338 58.88 7.89 45.13
C ASP A 338 58.42 6.97 43.99
N PHE A 339 57.83 7.61 42.97
CA PHE A 339 57.34 6.97 41.77
C PHE A 339 58.54 6.66 40.87
N PHE A 340 58.96 5.40 40.78
CA PHE A 340 59.97 4.96 39.82
C PHE A 340 59.27 4.25 38.67
N VAL A 341 59.05 4.96 37.56
CA VAL A 341 58.75 4.30 36.29
C VAL A 341 60.08 4.08 35.59
N ARG A 342 60.54 2.84 35.53
CA ARG A 342 61.65 2.47 34.65
C ARG A 342 61.12 2.37 33.22
N GLU A 343 61.95 2.66 32.23
CA GLU A 343 61.62 2.42 30.82
C GLU A 343 61.21 0.95 30.63
N CYS A 344 59.90 0.72 30.56
CA CYS A 344 59.29 -0.58 30.37
C CYS A 344 58.30 -0.43 29.21
N ASP A 345 57.98 -1.55 28.53
CA ASP A 345 56.85 -1.61 27.61
C ASP A 345 55.60 -1.04 28.33
N PRO A 346 54.77 -0.16 27.72
CA PRO A 346 53.61 0.42 28.38
C PRO A 346 52.65 -0.58 29.05
N SER A 347 52.69 -1.86 28.66
CA SER A 347 51.97 -2.97 29.32
C SER A 347 52.56 -3.45 30.65
N ASP A 348 53.79 -3.06 30.97
CA ASP A 348 54.55 -3.44 32.17
C ASP A 348 54.76 -2.26 33.14
N ALA A 349 54.06 -1.14 32.92
CA ALA A 349 54.01 -0.05 33.89
C ALA A 349 53.54 -0.59 35.24
N THR A 350 54.22 -0.26 36.34
CA THR A 350 53.85 -0.71 37.69
C THR A 350 53.22 0.43 38.49
N LEU A 351 52.12 0.17 39.20
CA LEU A 351 51.57 1.05 40.21
C LEU A 351 51.88 0.45 41.59
N TRP A 352 52.61 1.19 42.44
CA TRP A 352 53.05 0.71 43.77
C TRP A 352 53.96 -0.54 43.75
N GLY A 353 54.66 -0.78 42.64
CA GLY A 353 55.49 -1.97 42.46
C GLY A 353 54.73 -3.22 41.99
N GLU A 354 53.41 -3.14 41.86
CA GLU A 354 52.60 -4.16 41.18
C GLU A 354 52.43 -3.77 39.71
N PRO A 355 52.57 -4.71 38.75
CA PRO A 355 52.24 -4.44 37.36
C PRO A 355 50.81 -3.91 37.24
N LEU A 356 50.57 -2.87 36.43
CA LEU A 356 49.25 -2.26 36.27
C LEU A 356 48.20 -3.31 35.93
N LYS A 357 48.57 -4.27 35.08
CA LYS A 357 47.77 -5.44 34.69
C LYS A 357 47.30 -6.29 35.88
N ASP A 358 48.10 -6.35 36.94
CA ASP A 358 47.84 -7.16 38.14
C ASP A 358 47.24 -6.33 39.30
N SER A 359 47.29 -5.00 39.21
CA SER A 359 46.71 -4.11 40.21
C SER A 359 45.17 -4.19 40.25
N ASN A 360 44.55 -3.86 41.38
CA ASN A 360 43.08 -3.76 41.47
C ASN A 360 42.49 -2.72 40.49
N LEU A 361 43.30 -1.81 39.97
CA LEU A 361 42.90 -0.81 38.98
C LEU A 361 42.73 -1.40 37.58
N SER A 362 43.40 -2.52 37.22
CA SER A 362 43.21 -3.14 35.90
C SER A 362 41.77 -3.57 35.65
N LYS A 363 41.02 -3.89 36.71
CA LYS A 363 39.60 -4.24 36.65
C LYS A 363 38.71 -3.13 36.11
N PHE A 364 39.19 -1.88 36.11
CA PHE A 364 38.45 -0.71 35.68
C PHE A 364 38.74 -0.34 34.22
N PHE A 365 39.78 -0.87 33.59
CA PHE A 365 40.29 -0.40 32.30
C PHE A 365 40.29 -1.48 31.22
N GLN A 366 40.05 -1.11 29.96
CA GLN A 366 40.29 -2.02 28.83
C GLN A 366 41.80 -2.11 28.54
N PRO A 367 42.31 -3.21 27.93
CA PRO A 367 43.74 -3.38 27.65
C PRO A 367 44.38 -2.24 26.84
N GLN A 368 43.64 -1.67 25.89
CA GLN A 368 44.08 -0.51 25.10
C GLN A 368 44.18 0.79 25.92
N ASP A 369 43.33 0.94 26.93
CA ASP A 369 43.29 2.09 27.83
C ASP A 369 44.43 2.02 28.86
N LEU A 370 44.83 0.79 29.26
CA LEU A 370 46.03 0.55 30.09
C LEU A 370 47.31 1.00 29.39
N LYS A 371 47.39 0.87 28.06
CA LYS A 371 48.54 1.33 27.27
C LYS A 371 48.66 2.85 27.30
N ALA A 372 47.54 3.56 27.11
CA ALA A 372 47.50 5.02 27.19
C ALA A 372 47.87 5.50 28.61
N LEU A 373 47.33 4.85 29.64
CA LEU A 373 47.64 5.14 31.04
C LEU A 373 49.12 4.84 31.37
N GLY A 374 49.70 3.79 30.80
CA GLY A 374 51.13 3.46 30.94
C GLY A 374 52.05 4.51 30.30
N LEU A 375 51.69 5.00 29.11
CA LEU A 375 52.40 6.10 28.44
C LEU A 375 52.32 7.41 29.24
N TRP A 376 51.17 7.71 29.84
CA TRP A 376 50.99 8.84 30.74
C TRP A 376 51.83 8.71 32.03
N LEU A 377 51.86 7.51 32.65
CA LEU A 377 52.66 7.25 33.85
C LEU A 377 54.17 7.41 33.60
N LEU A 378 54.65 7.12 32.39
CA LEU A 378 56.02 7.38 31.94
C LEU A 378 56.35 8.87 31.77
N GLY A 379 55.39 9.78 31.98
CA GLY A 379 55.58 11.23 31.91
C GLY A 379 55.51 11.81 30.51
N ALA A 380 55.01 11.05 29.52
CA ALA A 380 54.87 11.52 28.14
C ALA A 380 53.69 12.49 27.94
N GLU A 381 52.68 12.44 28.82
CA GLU A 381 51.48 13.28 28.78
C GLU A 381 51.15 13.80 30.18
N THR A 382 50.58 15.00 30.30
CA THR A 382 50.22 15.62 31.59
C THR A 382 48.82 15.25 32.08
N GLU A 383 47.96 14.81 31.17
CA GLU A 383 46.57 14.42 31.40
C GLU A 383 46.20 13.29 30.45
N VAL A 384 45.45 12.30 30.92
CA VAL A 384 44.91 11.23 30.09
C VAL A 384 43.46 10.97 30.45
N THR A 385 42.60 10.93 29.44
CA THR A 385 41.18 10.61 29.62
C THR A 385 40.94 9.15 29.32
N VAL A 386 40.38 8.42 30.29
CA VAL A 386 40.24 6.98 30.24
C VAL A 386 38.78 6.59 30.36
N ILE A 387 38.32 5.68 29.48
CA ILE A 387 37.01 5.05 29.66
C ILE A 387 37.17 3.91 30.65
N THR A 388 36.35 3.95 31.70
CA THR A 388 36.29 2.88 32.69
C THR A 388 35.01 2.08 32.51
N ASN A 389 35.05 0.80 32.86
CA ASN A 389 33.86 -0.02 32.97
C ASN A 389 33.86 -0.72 34.33
N TYR A 390 32.99 -0.30 35.25
CA TYR A 390 32.92 -0.81 36.61
C TYR A 390 31.51 -1.29 36.93
N ASN A 391 31.36 -2.53 37.40
CA ASN A 391 30.07 -3.17 37.68
C ASN A 391 29.07 -3.08 36.50
N GLY A 392 29.57 -3.19 35.27
CA GLY A 392 28.77 -3.10 34.04
C GLY A 392 28.34 -1.67 33.67
N GLN A 393 28.90 -0.65 34.32
CA GLN A 393 28.66 0.76 34.01
C GLN A 393 29.89 1.36 33.36
N SER A 394 29.70 1.95 32.19
CA SER A 394 30.75 2.73 31.54
C SER A 394 30.79 4.14 32.13
N GLY A 395 31.98 4.73 32.17
CA GLY A 395 32.10 6.17 32.30
C GLY A 395 33.51 6.63 31.98
N VAL A 396 33.77 7.91 32.20
CA VAL A 396 35.00 8.57 31.74
C VAL A 396 35.64 9.28 32.93
N ILE A 397 36.92 9.00 33.13
CA ILE A 397 37.73 9.65 34.16
C ILE A 397 38.90 10.37 33.49
N ASP A 398 39.19 11.56 33.97
CA ASP A 398 40.38 12.31 33.62
C ASP A 398 41.42 12.06 34.71
N VAL A 399 42.60 11.64 34.29
CA VAL A 399 43.74 11.38 35.17
C VAL A 399 44.80 12.43 34.85
N SER A 400 45.05 13.34 35.79
CA SER A 400 46.02 14.44 35.64
C SER A 400 47.06 14.45 36.75
N ARG A 401 48.21 15.09 36.50
CA ARG A 401 49.33 15.16 37.45
C ARG A 401 49.59 16.61 37.87
N GLU A 402 49.37 16.92 39.14
CA GLU A 402 49.67 18.24 39.70
C GLU A 402 50.60 18.11 40.92
N LYS A 403 51.75 18.78 40.87
CA LYS A 403 52.72 18.86 41.99
C LYS A 403 53.11 17.49 42.58
N GLY A 404 53.24 16.47 41.73
CA GLY A 404 53.58 15.10 42.15
C GLY A 404 52.40 14.26 42.63
N LYS A 405 51.17 14.81 42.67
CA LYS A 405 49.93 14.08 42.97
C LYS A 405 49.25 13.61 41.69
N ILE A 406 48.60 12.45 41.75
CA ILE A 406 47.68 11.97 40.70
C ILE A 406 46.28 12.40 41.10
N ILE A 407 45.63 13.16 40.23
CA ILE A 407 44.25 13.60 40.40
C ILE A 407 43.41 12.77 39.44
N ILE A 408 42.41 12.07 39.98
CA ILE A 408 41.38 11.38 39.20
C ILE A 408 40.10 12.17 39.36
N SER A 409 39.69 12.87 38.32
CA SER A 409 38.41 13.56 38.26
C SER A 409 37.45 12.84 37.34
N GLU A 410 36.17 12.85 37.70
CA GLU A 410 35.14 12.43 36.76
C GLU A 410 34.94 13.53 35.72
N THR A 411 35.04 13.15 34.44
CA THR A 411 34.79 14.06 33.33
C THR A 411 33.35 14.58 33.41
N GLY A 412 33.17 15.87 33.14
CA GLY A 412 31.86 16.51 33.13
C GLY A 412 30.90 15.79 32.18
N VAL A 413 29.59 15.80 32.47
CA VAL A 413 28.59 15.05 31.70
C VAL A 413 28.66 15.37 30.20
N ALA A 414 28.80 16.65 29.82
CA ALA A 414 28.87 17.06 28.42
C ALA A 414 30.09 16.47 27.68
N GLU A 415 31.28 16.61 28.27
CA GLU A 415 32.55 16.14 27.70
C GLU A 415 32.63 14.61 27.68
N ARG A 416 32.10 13.95 28.72
CA ARG A 416 31.90 12.49 28.76
C ARG A 416 31.04 12.01 27.59
N LEU A 417 29.90 12.67 27.36
CA LEU A 417 29.01 12.33 26.24
C LEU A 417 29.71 12.55 24.90
N GLU A 418 30.50 13.61 24.75
CA GLU A 418 31.26 13.90 23.54
C GLU A 418 32.36 12.86 23.26
N LEU A 419 33.11 12.46 24.29
CA LEU A 419 34.13 11.40 24.19
C LEU A 419 33.51 10.04 23.84
N LEU A 420 32.41 9.67 24.48
CA LEU A 420 31.69 8.44 24.19
C LEU A 420 31.14 8.45 22.76
N ARG A 421 30.63 9.60 22.30
CA ARG A 421 30.23 9.79 20.90
C ARG A 421 31.42 9.67 19.95
N GLY A 422 32.59 10.17 20.33
CA GLY A 422 33.84 10.05 19.56
C GLY A 422 34.37 8.61 19.46
N LYS A 423 34.00 7.73 20.39
CA LYS A 423 34.34 6.30 20.35
C LYS A 423 33.34 5.44 19.58
N ARG A 424 32.23 6.02 19.10
CA ARG A 424 31.27 5.27 18.28
C ARG A 424 31.92 4.76 17.00
N ARG A 425 31.43 3.63 16.49
CA ARG A 425 31.83 3.05 15.19
C ARG A 425 31.50 3.92 13.99
N PHE A 426 30.66 4.95 14.17
CA PHE A 426 30.35 5.95 13.16
C PHE A 426 30.71 7.32 13.73
N LYS A 427 31.53 8.08 13.00
CA LYS A 427 31.98 9.42 13.42
C LYS A 427 31.06 10.52 12.90
N SER A 428 30.33 10.22 11.82
CA SER A 428 29.50 11.18 11.12
C SER A 428 28.01 10.96 11.41
N SER A 429 27.18 11.94 11.06
CA SER A 429 25.73 11.79 11.13
C SER A 429 25.27 10.61 10.25
N ILE A 430 24.40 9.76 10.80
CA ILE A 430 23.86 8.61 10.08
C ILE A 430 22.95 9.12 8.97
N ALA A 431 23.35 8.86 7.72
CA ALA A 431 22.63 9.22 6.52
C ALA A 431 21.47 8.27 6.24
N ALA A 432 21.66 6.95 6.43
CA ALA A 432 20.60 5.96 6.33
C ALA A 432 20.96 4.68 7.12
N LEU A 433 19.93 3.94 7.50
CA LEU A 433 20.03 2.64 8.17
C LEU A 433 19.46 1.54 7.28
N PHE A 434 20.16 0.39 7.24
CA PHE A 434 19.73 -0.82 6.54
C PHE A 434 19.65 -1.98 7.52
N ALA A 435 18.53 -2.70 7.53
CA ALA A 435 18.32 -3.88 8.37
C ALA A 435 17.71 -5.03 7.57
N ASN A 436 17.91 -6.27 8.03
CA ASN A 436 17.25 -7.42 7.44
C ASN A 436 15.77 -7.45 7.88
N ALA A 437 14.85 -7.66 6.94
CA ALA A 437 13.43 -7.72 7.23
C ALA A 437 13.10 -8.82 8.24
N ARG A 438 13.85 -9.93 8.24
CA ARG A 438 13.63 -11.08 9.14
C ARG A 438 13.86 -10.76 10.62
N ASP A 439 14.67 -9.75 10.92
CA ASP A 439 15.01 -9.36 12.30
C ASP A 439 13.99 -8.39 12.89
N ILE A 440 13.06 -7.91 12.06
CA ILE A 440 11.98 -7.04 12.46
C ILE A 440 10.72 -7.88 12.60
N ASP A 441 10.24 -8.05 13.83
CA ASP A 441 8.94 -8.65 14.07
C ASP A 441 7.83 -7.69 13.57
N PRO A 442 7.13 -8.05 12.48
CA PRO A 442 6.07 -7.22 11.91
C PRO A 442 4.89 -7.03 12.89
N LYS A 443 4.70 -7.94 13.85
CA LYS A 443 3.65 -7.85 14.87
C LYS A 443 4.04 -6.93 16.02
N ASN A 444 5.32 -6.58 16.13
CA ASN A 444 5.83 -5.79 17.25
C ASN A 444 6.76 -4.65 16.77
N LEU A 445 6.20 -3.73 15.99
CA LEU A 445 6.89 -2.51 15.56
C LEU A 445 7.24 -1.57 16.74
N SER A 446 6.72 -1.79 17.95
CA SER A 446 7.01 -0.94 19.12
C SER A 446 8.49 -0.93 19.50
N SER A 447 9.18 -2.07 19.32
CA SER A 447 10.63 -2.18 19.51
C SER A 447 11.38 -1.24 18.54
N TRP A 448 10.96 -1.27 17.28
CA TRP A 448 11.49 -0.40 16.24
C TRP A 448 11.18 1.08 16.47
N GLU A 449 9.97 1.41 16.93
CA GLU A 449 9.61 2.78 17.32
C GLU A 449 10.46 3.29 18.51
N SER A 450 10.76 2.42 19.47
CA SER A 450 11.64 2.73 20.60
C SER A 450 13.06 3.06 20.12
N LEU A 451 13.58 2.28 19.17
CA LEU A 451 14.87 2.55 18.53
C LEU A 451 14.83 3.85 17.71
N LYS A 452 13.76 4.13 16.96
CA LYS A 452 13.59 5.41 16.26
C LYS A 452 13.59 6.60 17.21
N ARG A 453 12.92 6.48 18.36
CA ARG A 453 12.97 7.49 19.42
C ARG A 453 14.39 7.68 19.92
N LEU A 454 15.10 6.60 20.22
CA LEU A 454 16.50 6.65 20.65
C LEU A 454 17.40 7.34 19.61
N MET A 455 17.24 6.98 18.33
CA MET A 455 17.95 7.64 17.22
C MET A 455 17.61 9.13 17.14
N SER A 456 16.35 9.52 17.38
CA SER A 456 15.93 10.93 17.32
C SER A 456 16.43 11.75 18.52
N LEU A 457 16.72 11.10 19.64
CA LEU A 457 17.33 11.73 20.82
C LEU A 457 18.84 11.90 20.64
N GLU A 458 19.50 10.88 20.08
CA GLU A 458 20.95 10.85 19.92
C GLU A 458 21.45 11.52 18.63
N LEU A 459 20.57 11.68 17.63
CA LEU A 459 20.87 12.27 16.33
C LEU A 459 19.93 13.47 16.11
N THR A 460 20.34 14.41 15.27
CA THR A 460 19.51 15.59 14.93
C THR A 460 18.15 15.20 14.33
N SER A 461 18.07 14.05 13.68
CA SER A 461 16.83 13.45 13.16
C SER A 461 17.02 11.94 13.01
N ALA A 462 15.95 11.15 13.15
CA ALA A 462 16.01 9.73 12.81
C ALA A 462 16.37 9.55 11.32
N PRO A 463 17.38 8.73 11.00
CA PRO A 463 17.75 8.50 9.61
C PRO A 463 16.65 7.69 8.89
N PRO A 464 16.50 7.90 7.57
CA PRO A 464 15.67 7.01 6.77
C PRO A 464 16.16 5.57 6.90
N THR A 465 15.22 4.66 7.10
CA THR A 465 15.51 3.24 7.30
C THR A 465 14.92 2.42 6.19
N PHE A 466 15.73 1.53 5.63
CA PHE A 466 15.34 0.59 4.59
C PHE A 466 15.50 -0.85 5.08
N LEU A 467 14.57 -1.71 4.66
CA LEU A 467 14.69 -3.14 4.88
C LEU A 467 15.23 -3.85 3.65
N ILE A 468 15.94 -4.94 3.87
CA ILE A 468 16.32 -5.89 2.82
C ILE A 468 15.72 -7.24 3.18
N SER A 469 14.97 -7.82 2.25
CA SER A 469 14.31 -9.11 2.41
C SER A 469 14.93 -10.15 1.48
N GLU A 470 15.37 -11.26 2.05
CA GLU A 470 15.86 -12.42 1.29
C GLU A 470 14.73 -13.13 0.54
N GLN A 471 13.49 -13.00 1.02
CA GLN A 471 12.32 -13.67 0.46
C GLN A 471 11.27 -12.66 0.00
N PRO A 472 10.47 -13.02 -1.01
CA PRO A 472 9.28 -12.25 -1.37
C PRO A 472 8.33 -12.15 -0.17
N LEU A 473 7.88 -10.93 0.11
CA LEU A 473 7.02 -10.64 1.24
C LEU A 473 5.55 -10.86 0.91
N THR A 474 4.76 -11.27 1.91
CA THR A 474 3.31 -11.28 1.80
C THR A 474 2.75 -9.86 1.82
N GLU A 475 1.52 -9.69 1.36
CA GLU A 475 0.85 -8.40 1.37
C GLU A 475 0.75 -7.81 2.78
N ASP A 476 0.36 -8.61 3.77
CA ASP A 476 0.26 -8.18 5.16
C ASP A 476 1.60 -7.63 5.67
N LEU A 477 2.70 -8.34 5.40
CA LEU A 477 4.05 -7.89 5.81
C LEU A 477 4.43 -6.57 5.15
N LEU A 478 4.17 -6.42 3.85
CA LEU A 478 4.43 -5.18 3.13
C LEU A 478 3.63 -4.02 3.73
N LYS A 479 2.34 -4.24 4.05
CA LYS A 479 1.50 -3.23 4.68
C LYS A 479 2.04 -2.80 6.04
N HIS A 480 2.42 -3.75 6.90
CA HIS A 480 2.99 -3.44 8.22
C HIS A 480 4.33 -2.70 8.09
N TYR A 481 5.24 -3.15 7.23
CA TYR A 481 6.51 -2.45 7.03
C TYR A 481 6.33 -1.05 6.43
N ALA A 482 5.29 -0.84 5.63
CA ALA A 482 4.97 0.45 5.06
C ALA A 482 4.52 1.50 6.09
N GLU A 483 4.26 1.12 7.34
CA GLU A 483 4.02 2.06 8.44
C GLU A 483 5.34 2.54 9.07
N GLY A 484 6.36 1.67 9.11
CA GLY A 484 7.58 1.87 9.88
C GLY A 484 8.85 2.16 9.09
N PHE A 485 8.91 1.90 7.78
CA PHE A 485 10.17 1.91 7.00
C PHE A 485 10.04 2.73 5.71
N GLU A 486 11.13 3.19 5.12
CA GLU A 486 11.08 4.00 3.90
C GLU A 486 10.83 3.17 2.64
N ASP A 487 11.43 1.99 2.56
CA ASP A 487 11.21 1.01 1.51
C ASP A 487 11.68 -0.38 2.00
N VAL A 488 11.28 -1.41 1.26
CA VAL A 488 11.81 -2.77 1.40
C VAL A 488 12.37 -3.22 0.06
N PHE A 489 13.63 -3.66 0.05
CA PHE A 489 14.29 -4.18 -1.14
C PHE A 489 14.28 -5.72 -1.09
N ILE A 490 13.79 -6.36 -2.14
CA ILE A 490 13.71 -7.81 -2.24
C ILE A 490 14.93 -8.33 -3.00
N ASN A 491 15.58 -9.38 -2.48
CA ASN A 491 16.74 -9.99 -3.12
C ASN A 491 16.38 -10.69 -4.45
N PRO A 492 17.21 -10.55 -5.50
CA PRO A 492 18.41 -9.70 -5.57
C PRO A 492 18.05 -8.20 -5.69
N VAL A 493 18.74 -7.34 -4.93
CA VAL A 493 18.42 -5.90 -4.94
C VAL A 493 18.89 -5.24 -6.23
N ASP A 494 17.97 -4.57 -6.91
CA ASP A 494 18.31 -3.70 -8.04
C ASP A 494 19.10 -2.48 -7.57
N ARG A 495 20.40 -2.44 -7.87
CA ARG A 495 21.33 -1.39 -7.41
C ARG A 495 20.97 0.01 -7.93
N GLY A 496 20.42 0.09 -9.14
CA GLY A 496 20.01 1.36 -9.73
C GLY A 496 18.83 1.96 -8.98
N TYR A 497 17.79 1.14 -8.77
CA TYR A 497 16.58 1.51 -8.04
C TYR A 497 16.90 1.84 -6.57
N PHE A 498 17.72 1.01 -5.92
CA PHE A 498 18.23 1.24 -4.57
C PHE A 498 18.90 2.62 -4.44
N LEU A 499 19.86 2.95 -5.33
CA LEU A 499 20.56 4.23 -5.28
C LEU A 499 19.63 5.41 -5.57
N GLN A 500 18.70 5.26 -6.52
CA GLN A 500 17.72 6.31 -6.83
C GLN A 500 16.83 6.63 -5.62
N LYS A 501 16.34 5.60 -4.92
CA LYS A 501 15.57 5.75 -3.67
C LYS A 501 16.40 6.40 -2.56
N LEU A 502 17.63 5.95 -2.39
CA LEU A 502 18.53 6.46 -1.36
C LEU A 502 18.84 7.95 -1.55
N VAL A 503 19.22 8.36 -2.77
CA VAL A 503 19.50 9.77 -3.10
C VAL A 503 18.27 10.65 -2.91
N ARG A 504 17.07 10.13 -3.20
CA ARG A 504 15.82 10.87 -3.00
C ARG A 504 15.49 11.07 -1.51
N ARG A 505 15.83 10.09 -0.65
CA ARG A 505 15.54 10.10 0.80
C ARG A 505 16.60 10.75 1.65
N VAL A 506 17.83 10.87 1.14
CA VAL A 506 18.94 11.53 1.84
C VAL A 506 19.40 12.74 1.03
N PRO A 507 18.73 13.90 1.17
CA PRO A 507 19.14 15.13 0.52
C PRO A 507 20.54 15.48 0.96
N GLY A 508 21.49 15.61 0.04
CA GLY A 508 22.89 15.88 0.40
C GLY A 508 23.89 14.87 -0.14
N LEU A 509 23.43 13.66 -0.53
CA LEU A 509 24.34 12.64 -1.01
C LEU A 509 25.03 13.05 -2.31
N LYS A 510 26.36 13.02 -2.29
CA LYS A 510 27.20 13.21 -3.48
C LYS A 510 27.56 11.84 -4.06
N LEU A 511 27.03 11.55 -5.24
CA LEU A 511 27.47 10.40 -6.00
C LEU A 511 28.83 10.68 -6.65
N ILE A 512 29.69 9.65 -6.71
CA ILE A 512 30.98 9.69 -7.42
C ILE A 512 30.76 9.84 -8.93
N ASP A 513 29.70 9.21 -9.41
CA ASP A 513 29.30 9.18 -10.81
C ASP A 513 27.96 9.91 -10.95
N GLN A 514 27.93 10.99 -11.76
CA GLN A 514 26.71 11.77 -12.00
C GLN A 514 25.81 11.14 -13.06
N SER A 515 26.13 9.96 -13.60
CA SER A 515 25.35 9.30 -14.64
C SER A 515 23.96 8.81 -14.20
N PHE A 516 23.54 9.08 -12.96
CA PHE A 516 22.21 8.70 -12.50
C PHE A 516 21.19 9.76 -12.92
N SER A 517 20.31 9.39 -13.86
CA SER A 517 19.11 10.14 -14.20
C SER A 517 17.87 9.39 -13.72
N ILE A 518 16.82 10.15 -13.39
CA ILE A 518 15.46 9.61 -13.28
C ILE A 518 14.82 9.83 -14.64
N VAL A 519 14.35 8.74 -15.24
CA VAL A 519 13.54 8.82 -16.46
C VAL A 519 12.12 9.17 -16.04
N GLU A 520 11.63 10.33 -16.48
CA GLU A 520 10.26 10.76 -16.26
C GLU A 520 9.48 10.68 -17.58
N LYS A 521 8.36 9.95 -17.58
CA LYS A 521 7.41 9.92 -18.69
C LYS A 521 6.15 10.67 -18.26
N THR A 522 5.70 11.59 -19.09
CA THR A 522 4.34 12.15 -18.95
C THR A 522 3.37 11.17 -19.61
N LEU A 523 2.34 10.75 -18.89
CA LEU A 523 1.32 9.84 -19.40
C LEU A 523 -0.05 10.28 -18.94
N ASN A 524 -1.06 9.81 -19.66
CA ASN A 524 -2.46 9.94 -19.26
C ASN A 524 -3.05 8.55 -18.99
N ALA A 525 -2.30 7.71 -18.25
CA ALA A 525 -2.78 6.37 -17.92
C ALA A 525 -3.74 6.42 -16.73
N LYS A 526 -4.65 5.45 -16.69
CA LYS A 526 -5.50 5.18 -15.54
C LYS A 526 -4.91 3.98 -14.80
N ILE A 527 -4.66 4.16 -13.52
CA ILE A 527 -4.41 3.06 -12.56
C ILE A 527 -5.58 3.00 -11.59
N LYS A 528 -5.67 1.95 -10.78
CA LYS A 528 -6.78 1.76 -9.84
C LYS A 528 -6.26 1.72 -8.41
N ALA A 529 -6.64 2.69 -7.59
CA ALA A 529 -6.35 2.67 -6.16
C ALA A 529 -7.33 1.73 -5.45
N ALA A 530 -6.80 0.81 -4.66
CA ALA A 530 -7.59 -0.12 -3.87
C ALA A 530 -8.01 0.52 -2.54
N ASN A 531 -9.29 0.41 -2.20
CA ASN A 531 -9.82 0.78 -0.90
C ASN A 531 -10.39 -0.47 -0.22
N PRO A 532 -9.85 -0.89 0.93
CA PRO A 532 -10.43 -2.00 1.67
C PRO A 532 -11.84 -1.62 2.13
N ILE A 533 -12.78 -2.56 1.96
CA ILE A 533 -14.16 -2.45 2.39
C ILE A 533 -14.62 -3.75 3.05
N GLU A 534 -15.47 -3.64 4.05
CA GLU A 534 -16.10 -4.79 4.69
C GLU A 534 -17.34 -5.19 3.90
N ILE A 535 -17.42 -6.45 3.52
CA ILE A 535 -18.65 -7.06 3.00
C ILE A 535 -19.39 -7.76 4.13
N GLU A 536 -20.72 -7.80 4.04
CA GLU A 536 -21.57 -8.52 4.98
C GLU A 536 -22.05 -9.83 4.34
N GLU A 537 -22.43 -9.74 3.07
CA GLU A 537 -23.04 -10.83 2.32
C GLU A 537 -22.55 -10.80 0.88
N ILE A 538 -22.37 -11.98 0.29
CA ILE A 538 -22.04 -12.13 -1.13
C ILE A 538 -22.75 -13.35 -1.72
N SER A 539 -23.17 -13.22 -2.97
CA SER A 539 -23.63 -14.28 -3.84
C SER A 539 -22.94 -14.15 -5.21
N GLU A 540 -23.32 -14.98 -6.16
CA GLU A 540 -22.80 -14.91 -7.53
C GLU A 540 -23.38 -13.75 -8.33
N ALA A 541 -24.53 -13.20 -7.91
CA ALA A 541 -25.22 -12.10 -8.58
C ALA A 541 -25.12 -10.77 -7.84
N ALA A 542 -24.82 -10.75 -6.54
CA ALA A 542 -24.77 -9.52 -5.74
C ALA A 542 -23.84 -9.59 -4.54
N MET A 543 -23.57 -8.44 -3.94
CA MET A 543 -22.92 -8.33 -2.64
C MET A 543 -23.49 -7.15 -1.84
N THR A 544 -23.43 -7.27 -0.52
CA THR A 544 -23.80 -6.21 0.43
C THR A 544 -22.54 -5.78 1.18
N MET A 545 -22.29 -4.48 1.28
CA MET A 545 -21.08 -3.93 1.91
C MET A 545 -21.37 -2.77 2.83
N ARG A 546 -20.53 -2.59 3.85
CA ARG A 546 -20.52 -1.38 4.68
C ARG A 546 -19.56 -0.36 4.12
N TYR A 547 -20.01 0.89 4.02
CA TYR A 547 -19.16 1.96 3.52
C TYR A 547 -19.45 3.30 4.20
N ARG A 548 -18.38 4.07 4.41
CA ARG A 548 -18.41 5.37 5.12
C ARG A 548 -19.01 6.54 4.32
N ARG A 549 -19.60 6.26 3.15
CA ARG A 549 -20.19 7.26 2.24
C ARG A 549 -21.33 6.64 1.48
N GLU A 550 -22.39 7.41 1.30
CA GLU A 550 -23.48 7.07 0.40
C GLU A 550 -22.95 6.91 -1.03
N LEU A 551 -23.48 5.91 -1.75
CA LEU A 551 -23.30 5.76 -3.19
C LEU A 551 -24.62 6.01 -3.89
N SER A 552 -24.60 6.85 -4.92
CA SER A 552 -25.80 7.11 -5.73
C SER A 552 -26.19 5.84 -6.50
N ILE A 553 -27.49 5.55 -6.53
CA ILE A 553 -28.02 4.39 -7.24
C ILE A 553 -27.69 4.46 -8.74
N GLY A 554 -27.26 3.33 -9.31
CA GLY A 554 -26.76 3.20 -10.68
C GLY A 554 -25.27 3.52 -10.84
N THR A 555 -24.57 3.87 -9.75
CA THR A 555 -23.13 4.10 -9.79
C THR A 555 -22.35 2.79 -9.86
N PHE A 556 -21.41 2.69 -10.79
CA PHE A 556 -20.55 1.53 -10.95
C PHE A 556 -19.32 1.57 -10.04
N ARG A 557 -18.93 0.41 -9.52
CA ARG A 557 -17.70 0.17 -8.77
C ARG A 557 -17.09 -1.14 -9.24
N GLU A 558 -15.77 -1.18 -9.20
CA GLU A 558 -15.02 -2.39 -9.48
C GLU A 558 -14.48 -2.94 -8.17
N PHE A 559 -14.41 -4.25 -8.09
CA PHE A 559 -14.03 -4.98 -6.90
C PHE A 559 -12.96 -6.00 -7.24
N VAL A 560 -12.11 -6.26 -6.27
CA VAL A 560 -11.14 -7.34 -6.28
C VAL A 560 -11.42 -8.22 -5.06
N LEU A 561 -11.76 -9.47 -5.35
CA LEU A 561 -11.83 -10.54 -4.36
C LEU A 561 -10.43 -11.11 -4.21
N TRP A 562 -9.67 -10.58 -3.26
CA TRP A 562 -8.27 -10.94 -3.11
C TRP A 562 -8.10 -12.40 -2.71
N GLN A 563 -7.15 -13.08 -3.36
CA GLN A 563 -6.72 -14.43 -3.05
C GLN A 563 -5.19 -14.48 -3.10
N PRO A 564 -4.52 -15.16 -2.14
CA PRO A 564 -3.07 -15.10 -1.98
C PRO A 564 -2.26 -15.68 -3.16
N PHE A 565 -2.88 -16.46 -4.06
CA PHE A 565 -2.18 -17.21 -5.11
C PHE A 565 -2.75 -17.06 -6.53
N ILE A 566 -3.74 -16.19 -6.76
CA ILE A 566 -4.31 -16.04 -8.10
C ILE A 566 -3.54 -15.00 -8.91
N LEU A 567 -2.85 -15.48 -9.94
CA LEU A 567 -2.27 -14.64 -11.00
C LEU A 567 -3.39 -14.04 -11.84
N GLY A 568 -3.42 -12.71 -11.91
CA GLY A 568 -4.49 -11.98 -12.59
C GLY A 568 -5.73 -11.93 -11.72
N VAL A 569 -5.70 -11.07 -10.70
CA VAL A 569 -6.85 -10.88 -9.82
C VAL A 569 -8.02 -10.31 -10.63
N PRO A 570 -9.10 -11.07 -10.84
CA PRO A 570 -10.19 -10.64 -11.70
C PRO A 570 -10.87 -9.42 -11.10
N GLN A 571 -11.17 -8.44 -11.95
CA GLN A 571 -11.89 -7.25 -11.55
C GLN A 571 -13.36 -7.49 -11.82
N ILE A 572 -14.15 -7.47 -10.75
CA ILE A 572 -15.59 -7.70 -10.81
C ILE A 572 -16.27 -6.34 -10.80
N LEU A 573 -17.04 -6.05 -11.83
CA LEU A 573 -17.84 -4.83 -11.92
C LEU A 573 -19.14 -5.04 -11.16
N GLY A 574 -19.60 -4.03 -10.43
CA GLY A 574 -20.91 -4.02 -9.78
C GLY A 574 -21.55 -2.65 -9.85
N THR A 575 -22.88 -2.63 -9.88
CA THR A 575 -23.69 -1.40 -9.88
C THR A 575 -24.40 -1.24 -8.53
N CYS A 576 -24.34 -0.03 -7.98
CA CYS A 576 -25.03 0.32 -6.74
C CYS A 576 -26.53 0.26 -6.99
N TYR A 577 -27.20 -0.67 -6.35
CA TYR A 577 -28.60 -0.98 -6.58
C TYR A 577 -29.50 -0.35 -5.51
N ALA A 578 -29.07 -0.39 -4.26
CA ALA A 578 -29.70 0.31 -3.14
C ALA A 578 -28.64 0.78 -2.14
N CYS A 579 -28.96 1.80 -1.35
CA CYS A 579 -28.08 2.36 -0.33
C CYS A 579 -28.93 2.81 0.86
N GLU A 580 -28.62 2.32 2.05
CA GLU A 580 -29.36 2.58 3.28
C GLU A 580 -28.43 3.10 4.36
N ALA A 581 -28.87 4.10 5.13
CA ALA A 581 -28.10 4.56 6.29
C ALA A 581 -28.20 3.53 7.41
N VAL A 582 -27.08 3.24 8.09
CA VAL A 582 -27.08 2.34 9.25
C VAL A 582 -27.72 3.05 10.43
N GLU A 583 -28.81 2.49 10.97
CA GLU A 583 -29.47 3.04 12.16
C GLU A 583 -28.48 3.17 13.33
N GLY A 584 -28.44 4.35 13.95
CA GLY A 584 -27.58 4.63 15.10
C GLY A 584 -26.10 4.89 14.80
N LYS A 585 -25.65 4.80 13.53
CA LYS A 585 -24.26 5.10 13.15
C LYS A 585 -24.18 6.21 12.11
N ASN A 586 -23.91 7.44 12.58
CA ASN A 586 -23.77 8.59 11.71
C ASN A 586 -22.64 8.40 10.69
N GLY A 587 -23.00 8.40 9.40
CA GLY A 587 -22.06 8.35 8.29
C GLY A 587 -21.65 6.95 7.82
N GLU A 588 -22.27 5.89 8.34
CA GLU A 588 -22.15 4.54 7.77
C GLU A 588 -23.38 4.18 6.94
N PHE A 589 -23.15 3.51 5.81
CA PHE A 589 -24.17 3.07 4.88
C PHE A 589 -24.00 1.58 4.57
N VAL A 590 -25.13 0.87 4.45
CA VAL A 590 -25.23 -0.45 3.84
C VAL A 590 -25.49 -0.25 2.36
N ILE A 591 -24.63 -0.83 1.53
CA ILE A 591 -24.69 -0.68 0.08
C ILE A 591 -24.91 -2.03 -0.55
N TYR A 592 -25.99 -2.14 -1.32
CA TYR A 592 -26.35 -3.32 -2.08
C TYR A 592 -25.84 -3.14 -3.51
N MET A 593 -24.94 -4.02 -3.92
CA MET A 593 -24.32 -4.02 -5.25
C MET A 593 -24.81 -5.23 -6.03
N VAL A 594 -25.30 -5.03 -7.25
CA VAL A 594 -25.56 -6.12 -8.21
C VAL A 594 -24.33 -6.26 -9.09
N LEU A 595 -23.79 -7.48 -9.21
CA LEU A 595 -22.62 -7.76 -10.04
C LEU A 595 -22.99 -7.68 -11.51
N PHE A 596 -22.16 -6.99 -12.28
CA PHE A 596 -22.51 -6.52 -13.61
C PHE A 596 -21.64 -7.18 -14.68
N GLY A 597 -22.26 -7.73 -15.73
CA GLY A 597 -21.50 -8.33 -16.83
C GLY A 597 -20.73 -9.59 -16.41
N MET A 598 -21.33 -10.42 -15.57
CA MET A 598 -20.68 -11.62 -15.04
C MET A 598 -20.44 -12.66 -16.14
N ARG A 599 -19.17 -12.94 -16.43
CA ARG A 599 -18.70 -14.02 -17.32
C ARG A 599 -18.45 -15.29 -16.53
N ASP A 600 -18.44 -16.45 -17.19
CA ASP A 600 -18.24 -17.75 -16.55
C ASP A 600 -16.95 -17.83 -15.72
N HIS A 601 -15.84 -17.28 -16.22
CA HIS A 601 -14.58 -17.27 -15.47
C HIS A 601 -14.65 -16.39 -14.20
N LEU A 602 -15.40 -15.28 -14.24
CA LEU A 602 -15.61 -14.42 -13.06
C LEU A 602 -16.49 -15.14 -12.04
N LEU A 603 -17.56 -15.80 -12.47
CA LEU A 603 -18.43 -16.61 -11.61
C LEU A 603 -17.64 -17.73 -10.91
N LYS A 604 -16.76 -18.42 -11.65
CA LYS A 604 -15.85 -19.42 -11.07
C LYS A 604 -14.93 -18.82 -10.01
N SER A 605 -14.37 -17.64 -10.24
CA SER A 605 -13.54 -16.95 -9.24
C SER A 605 -14.33 -16.57 -7.99
N ILE A 606 -15.57 -16.07 -8.13
CA ILE A 606 -16.45 -15.77 -7.00
C ILE A 606 -16.77 -17.04 -6.21
N ARG A 607 -17.18 -18.13 -6.89
CA ARG A 607 -17.48 -19.43 -6.25
C ARG A 607 -16.29 -19.96 -5.45
N LEU A 608 -15.09 -19.91 -6.02
CA LEU A 608 -13.86 -20.33 -5.35
C LEU A 608 -13.58 -19.48 -4.11
N TRP A 609 -13.70 -18.16 -4.24
CA TRP A 609 -13.49 -17.23 -3.14
C TRP A 609 -14.51 -17.43 -2.00
N ILE A 610 -15.79 -17.57 -2.34
CA ILE A 610 -16.89 -17.83 -1.38
C ILE A 610 -16.59 -19.11 -0.58
N ARG A 611 -16.19 -20.17 -1.27
CA ARG A 611 -15.83 -21.46 -0.64
C ARG A 611 -14.61 -21.33 0.28
N GLU A 612 -13.55 -20.66 -0.16
CA GLU A 612 -12.34 -20.47 0.64
C GLU A 612 -12.61 -19.63 1.89
N ASN A 613 -13.36 -18.55 1.76
CA ASN A 613 -13.76 -17.71 2.88
C ASN A 613 -14.64 -18.48 3.88
N TYR A 614 -15.52 -19.37 3.39
CA TYR A 614 -16.29 -20.27 4.25
C TYR A 614 -15.37 -21.17 5.08
N VAL A 615 -14.38 -21.82 4.44
CA VAL A 615 -13.43 -22.69 5.14
C VAL A 615 -12.64 -21.92 6.18
N GLN A 616 -12.08 -20.75 5.83
CA GLN A 616 -11.29 -19.93 6.76
C GLN A 616 -12.13 -19.44 7.96
N SER A 617 -13.38 -19.03 7.74
CA SER A 617 -14.27 -18.62 8.83
C SER A 617 -14.61 -19.78 9.78
N LYS A 618 -14.76 -21.00 9.26
CA LYS A 618 -14.96 -22.20 10.08
C LYS A 618 -13.71 -22.56 10.88
N GLU A 619 -12.53 -22.49 10.27
CA GLU A 619 -11.26 -22.74 10.96
C GLU A 619 -11.04 -21.76 12.12
N ARG A 620 -11.29 -20.46 11.90
CA ARG A 620 -11.23 -19.42 12.94
C ARG A 620 -12.26 -19.60 14.05
N ALA A 621 -13.41 -20.22 13.78
CA ALA A 621 -14.42 -20.49 14.79
C ALA A 621 -14.10 -21.75 15.64
N SER A 622 -13.20 -22.62 15.14
CA SER A 622 -12.86 -23.89 15.78
C SER A 622 -11.58 -23.87 16.60
N GLY A 623 -10.69 -22.89 16.37
CA GLY A 623 -9.44 -22.69 17.11
C GLY A 623 -9.55 -21.52 18.06
#